data_AF-A0A9W8DRZ3-F1
#
_entry.id   AF-A0A9W8DRZ3-F1
#
_cell.length_a   1.000
_cell.length_b   1.000
_cell.length_c   1.000
_cell.angle_alpha   90.00
_cell.angle_beta   90.00
_cell.angle_gamma   90.00
#
_symmetry.space_group_name_H-M   'P 1'
#
loop_
_entity.id
_entity.type
_entity.pdbx_description
1 polymer ?
#
loop_
_entity_poly.entity_id
_entity_poly.type
_entity_poly.pdbx_seq_one_letter_code
_entity_poly.pdbx_strand_id
1 'polypeptide(L)'
;MAAPLTSVVVKALEKHTATVIILHGLGDTGNGCPDLPITLNNGYKMPAWYDIRSLDKLDGFEDEQGMLRTVSSINRLLGEEISEEVPSSRIVLAGFSQGSAMTLLTLLTSERKFAGAAVLSGYLPLSNKIFA
;
A
#
# COMPACT_ATOMS: atom_id res chain seq x y z
N MET A 1 -15.78 -8.77 -0.90
CA MET A 1 -14.56 -8.44 -1.68
C MET A 1 -14.16 -7.01 -1.34
N ALA A 2 -12.87 -6.66 -1.38
CA ALA A 2 -12.44 -5.29 -1.17
C ALA A 2 -12.80 -4.42 -2.39
N ALA A 3 -13.23 -3.17 -2.16
CA ALA A 3 -13.64 -2.25 -3.22
C ALA A 3 -12.50 -1.96 -4.21
N PRO A 4 -12.80 -1.57 -5.47
CA PRO A 4 -11.81 -0.99 -6.37
C PRO A 4 -11.11 0.20 -5.72
N LEU A 5 -9.77 0.16 -5.68
CA LEU A 5 -8.99 1.37 -5.47
C LEU A 5 -9.12 2.20 -6.74
N THR A 6 -9.43 3.49 -6.61
CA THR A 6 -9.28 4.44 -7.70
C THR A 6 -7.92 5.15 -7.60
N SER A 7 -7.44 5.73 -8.70
CA SER A 7 -6.12 6.35 -8.77
C SER A 7 -6.11 7.58 -9.67
N VAL A 8 -5.20 8.52 -9.39
CA VAL A 8 -4.85 9.57 -10.34
C VAL A 8 -3.78 9.00 -11.28
N VAL A 9 -4.11 8.84 -12.57
CA VAL A 9 -3.21 8.22 -13.56
C VAL A 9 -2.51 9.29 -14.38
N VAL A 10 -1.19 9.41 -14.20
CA VAL A 10 -0.32 10.17 -15.12
C VAL A 10 0.14 9.21 -16.22
N LYS A 11 -0.32 9.43 -17.45
CA LYS A 11 0.03 8.56 -18.59
C LYS A 11 1.47 8.80 -19.04
N ALA A 12 2.12 7.74 -19.54
CA ALA A 12 3.40 7.86 -20.22
C ALA A 12 3.27 8.76 -21.47
N LEU A 13 4.33 9.52 -21.77
CA LEU A 13 4.41 10.37 -22.97
C LEU A 13 4.68 9.54 -24.24
N GLU A 14 5.33 8.39 -24.06
CA GLU A 14 5.73 7.43 -25.10
C GLU A 14 5.15 6.04 -24.79
N LYS A 15 5.56 4.99 -25.53
CA LYS A 15 5.13 3.60 -25.23
C LYS A 15 5.41 3.26 -23.75
N HIS A 16 4.33 2.97 -23.03
CA HIS A 16 4.35 2.53 -21.64
C HIS A 16 5.05 1.15 -21.51
N THR A 17 6.07 1.08 -20.66
CA THR A 17 6.97 -0.08 -20.50
C THR A 17 7.45 -0.29 -19.04
N ALA A 18 6.94 0.52 -18.11
CA ALA A 18 7.24 0.50 -16.68
C ALA A 18 6.18 1.32 -15.92
N THR A 19 5.91 0.96 -14.68
CA THR A 19 4.94 1.66 -13.82
C THR A 19 5.53 1.96 -12.45
N VAL A 20 5.19 3.14 -11.92
CA VAL A 20 5.39 3.47 -10.50
C VAL A 20 4.02 3.67 -9.88
N ILE A 21 3.67 2.84 -8.90
CA ILE A 21 2.44 2.98 -8.09
C ILE A 21 2.84 3.64 -6.77
N ILE A 22 2.17 4.73 -6.38
CA ILE A 22 2.50 5.49 -5.17
C ILE A 22 1.32 5.44 -4.20
N LEU A 23 1.57 4.96 -2.98
CA LEU A 23 0.61 4.88 -1.88
C LEU A 23 0.78 6.10 -0.95
N HIS A 24 -0.27 6.91 -0.82
CA HIS A 24 -0.25 8.13 -0.01
C HIS A 24 -0.24 7.85 1.51
N GLY A 25 0.01 8.89 2.31
CA GLY A 25 -0.04 8.82 3.77
C GLY A 25 -1.47 8.80 4.33
N LEU A 26 -1.59 8.61 5.64
CA LEU A 26 -2.87 8.70 6.36
C LEU A 26 -3.50 10.09 6.19
N GLY A 27 -4.78 10.14 5.83
CA GLY A 27 -5.56 11.38 5.69
C GLY A 27 -5.31 12.15 4.37
N ASP A 28 -4.39 11.69 3.53
CA ASP A 28 -4.08 12.25 2.21
C ASP A 28 -4.95 11.59 1.10
N THR A 29 -4.85 12.06 -0.14
CA THR A 29 -5.63 11.51 -1.29
C THR A 29 -4.78 11.40 -2.55
N GLY A 30 -4.96 10.32 -3.34
CA GLY A 30 -4.26 10.15 -4.64
C GLY A 30 -4.89 9.23 -5.71
N ASN A 31 -6.17 8.88 -5.77
CA ASN A 31 -7.34 9.25 -4.97
C ASN A 31 -8.34 8.08 -5.09
N GLY A 32 -8.57 7.36 -4.00
CA GLY A 32 -9.27 6.07 -4.00
C GLY A 32 -8.93 5.12 -2.86
N CYS A 33 -8.43 5.65 -1.74
CA CYS A 33 -8.34 4.92 -0.49
C CYS A 33 -9.64 5.13 0.29
N PRO A 34 -10.27 4.10 0.87
CA PRO A 34 -11.54 4.25 1.58
C PRO A 34 -11.38 5.06 2.87
N ASP A 35 -12.42 5.80 3.24
CA ASP A 35 -12.54 6.42 4.57
C ASP A 35 -12.70 5.34 5.64
N LEU A 36 -11.74 5.25 6.56
CA LEU A 36 -11.82 4.39 7.75
C LEU A 36 -11.93 5.26 9.01
N PRO A 37 -12.69 4.83 10.03
CA PRO A 37 -12.61 5.44 11.35
C PRO A 37 -11.26 5.12 11.99
N ILE A 38 -10.52 6.15 12.42
CA ILE A 38 -9.17 5.98 12.97
C ILE A 38 -9.19 6.03 14.48
N THR A 39 -8.82 4.91 15.13
CA THR A 39 -8.80 4.77 16.59
C THR A 39 -7.92 5.82 17.26
N LEU A 40 -6.72 6.06 16.73
CA LEU A 40 -5.79 7.09 17.23
C LEU A 40 -6.37 8.52 17.17
N ASN A 41 -7.33 8.78 16.28
CA ASN A 41 -8.00 10.07 16.13
C ASN A 41 -9.48 9.99 16.54
N ASN A 42 -9.77 9.31 17.66
CA ASN A 42 -11.10 9.22 18.27
C ASN A 42 -12.22 8.72 17.33
N GLY A 43 -11.89 7.86 16.37
CA GLY A 43 -12.82 7.32 15.38
C GLY A 43 -13.19 8.28 14.24
N TYR A 44 -12.52 9.43 14.12
CA TYR A 44 -12.69 10.34 12.98
C TYR A 44 -12.40 9.60 11.67
N LYS A 45 -13.26 9.81 10.67
CA LYS A 45 -13.15 9.16 9.36
C LYS A 45 -12.25 9.95 8.43
N MET A 46 -11.25 9.28 7.86
CA MET A 46 -10.36 9.85 6.86
C MET A 46 -9.82 8.74 5.94
N PRO A 47 -9.28 9.08 4.75
CA PRO A 47 -8.67 8.11 3.86
C PRO A 47 -7.53 7.37 4.54
N ALA A 48 -7.62 6.05 4.63
CA ALA A 48 -6.63 5.24 5.33
C ALA A 48 -6.56 3.80 4.82
N TRP A 49 -5.35 3.24 4.85
CA TRP A 49 -5.05 1.88 4.43
C TRP A 49 -5.42 0.82 5.48
N TYR A 50 -5.44 1.20 6.76
CA TYR A 50 -5.81 0.36 7.91
C TYR A 50 -6.09 1.24 9.13
N ASP A 51 -6.70 0.69 10.18
CA ASP A 51 -6.87 1.39 11.46
C ASP A 51 -5.53 1.52 12.20
N ILE A 52 -5.14 2.75 12.56
CA ILE A 52 -3.96 3.01 13.38
C ILE A 52 -4.38 3.35 14.82
N ARG A 53 -3.77 2.66 15.78
CA ARG A 53 -4.13 2.73 17.22
C ARG A 53 -3.07 3.38 18.10
N SER A 54 -1.82 3.39 17.63
CA SER A 54 -0.66 4.02 18.27
C SER A 54 0.41 4.29 17.21
N LEU A 55 1.27 5.28 17.47
CA LEU A 55 2.50 5.50 16.68
C LEU A 55 3.71 4.81 17.33
N ASP A 56 3.70 4.66 18.65
CA ASP A 56 4.83 4.13 19.44
C ASP A 56 4.71 2.63 19.76
N LYS A 57 3.47 2.11 19.81
CA LYS A 57 3.17 0.70 20.09
C LYS A 57 2.73 0.01 18.80
N LEU A 58 3.70 -0.53 18.07
CA LEU A 58 3.44 -1.31 16.87
C LEU A 58 3.18 -2.78 17.23
N ASP A 59 4.10 -3.42 17.98
CA ASP A 59 4.01 -4.84 18.31
C ASP A 59 2.72 -5.22 19.04
N GLY A 60 1.91 -6.05 18.37
CA GLY A 60 0.66 -6.61 18.91
C GLY A 60 -0.56 -5.66 18.92
N PHE A 61 -0.41 -4.41 18.49
CA PHE A 61 -1.50 -3.42 18.45
C PHE A 61 -2.00 -3.07 17.03
N GLU A 62 -1.29 -3.53 16.00
CA GLU A 62 -1.62 -3.31 14.59
C GLU A 62 -2.98 -3.90 14.16
N ASP A 63 -3.65 -3.24 13.21
CA ASP A 63 -4.81 -3.78 12.49
C ASP A 63 -4.37 -4.74 11.38
N GLU A 64 -3.83 -5.90 11.77
CA GLU A 64 -3.39 -6.95 10.84
C GLU A 64 -4.47 -7.29 9.81
N GLN A 65 -5.74 -7.38 10.23
CA GLN A 65 -6.82 -7.71 9.30
C GLN A 65 -7.08 -6.58 8.29
N GLY A 66 -7.00 -5.31 8.69
CA GLY A 66 -7.06 -4.18 7.78
C GLY A 66 -5.88 -4.12 6.82
N MET A 67 -4.67 -4.31 7.32
CA MET A 67 -3.46 -4.41 6.52
C MET A 67 -3.60 -5.51 5.46
N LEU A 68 -3.98 -6.74 5.84
CA LEU A 68 -4.15 -7.85 4.90
C LEU A 68 -5.28 -7.61 3.87
N ARG A 69 -6.38 -6.96 4.26
CA ARG A 69 -7.41 -6.51 3.30
C ARG A 69 -6.83 -5.54 2.27
N THR A 70 -5.97 -4.62 2.69
CA THR A 70 -5.34 -3.65 1.79
C THR A 70 -4.22 -4.27 0.94
N VAL A 71 -3.43 -5.22 1.46
CA VAL A 71 -2.52 -6.05 0.65
C VAL A 71 -3.30 -6.74 -0.48
N SER A 72 -4.49 -7.31 -0.20
CA SER A 72 -5.34 -7.89 -1.24
C SER A 72 -5.80 -6.86 -2.29
N SER A 73 -6.11 -5.63 -1.90
CA SER A 73 -6.50 -4.56 -2.84
C SER A 73 -5.32 -4.12 -3.72
N ILE A 74 -4.13 -3.95 -3.13
CA ILE A 74 -2.92 -3.54 -3.85
C ILE A 74 -2.46 -4.66 -4.77
N ASN A 75 -2.48 -5.93 -4.34
CA ASN A 75 -2.14 -7.08 -5.19
C ASN A 75 -3.09 -7.20 -6.40
N ARG A 76 -4.36 -6.82 -6.26
CA ARG A 76 -5.27 -6.75 -7.41
C ARG A 76 -4.87 -5.63 -8.37
N LEU A 77 -4.61 -4.42 -7.89
CA LEU A 77 -4.13 -3.31 -8.72
C LEU A 77 -2.81 -3.65 -9.44
N LEU A 78 -1.87 -4.28 -8.74
CA LEU A 78 -0.62 -4.79 -9.33
C LEU A 78 -0.89 -5.86 -10.39
N GLY A 79 -1.88 -6.73 -10.18
CA GLY A 79 -2.29 -7.74 -11.16
C GLY A 79 -2.99 -7.16 -12.39
N GLU A 80 -3.76 -6.08 -12.23
CA GLU A 80 -4.41 -5.33 -13.31
C GLU A 80 -3.38 -4.60 -14.20
N GLU A 81 -2.23 -4.21 -13.64
CA GLU A 81 -1.16 -3.47 -14.34
C GLU A 81 -0.09 -4.37 -15.00
N ILE A 82 0.00 -5.65 -14.64
CA ILE A 82 0.99 -6.58 -15.22
C ILE A 82 0.56 -7.00 -16.63
N SER A 83 1.44 -6.76 -17.60
CA SER A 83 1.28 -7.13 -19.01
C SER A 83 2.59 -7.66 -19.62
N GLU A 84 2.60 -7.99 -20.91
CA GLU A 84 3.83 -8.35 -21.64
C GLU A 84 4.78 -7.15 -21.75
N GLU A 85 4.24 -5.95 -22.02
CA GLU A 85 4.99 -4.69 -22.00
C GLU A 85 5.46 -4.25 -20.60
N VAL A 86 4.68 -4.57 -19.56
CA VAL A 86 4.92 -4.13 -18.18
C VAL A 86 4.91 -5.36 -17.24
N PRO A 87 5.94 -6.22 -17.31
CA PRO A 87 6.08 -7.33 -16.37
C PRO A 87 6.36 -6.79 -14.96
N SER A 88 6.12 -7.58 -13.91
CA SER A 88 6.32 -7.13 -12.51
C SER A 88 7.73 -6.57 -12.24
N SER A 89 8.76 -7.10 -12.91
CA SER A 89 10.14 -6.61 -12.88
C SER A 89 10.36 -5.18 -13.44
N ARG A 90 9.30 -4.56 -13.99
CA ARG A 90 9.23 -3.16 -14.46
C ARG A 90 8.27 -2.30 -13.62
N ILE A 91 7.71 -2.84 -12.53
CA ILE A 91 6.80 -2.13 -11.63
C ILE A 91 7.51 -1.85 -10.30
N VAL A 92 7.51 -0.57 -9.89
CA VAL A 92 7.93 -0.12 -8.56
C VAL A 92 6.68 0.21 -7.74
N LEU A 93 6.61 -0.31 -6.51
CA LEU A 93 5.65 0.16 -5.52
C LEU A 93 6.36 1.13 -4.57
N ALA A 94 5.79 2.31 -4.40
CA ALA A 94 6.29 3.36 -3.54
C ALA A 94 5.21 3.77 -2.54
N GLY A 95 5.61 4.41 -1.44
CA GLY A 95 4.64 4.99 -0.53
C GLY A 95 5.24 5.88 0.55
N PHE A 96 4.41 6.73 1.13
CA PHE A 96 4.75 7.64 2.23
C PHE A 96 3.99 7.26 3.51
N SER A 97 4.66 7.29 4.68
CA SER A 97 4.05 7.04 5.99
C SER A 97 3.23 5.73 6.03
N GLN A 98 1.92 5.79 6.24
CA GLN A 98 1.02 4.62 6.20
C GLN A 98 1.09 3.86 4.86
N GLY A 99 1.23 4.57 3.75
CA GLY A 99 1.45 3.98 2.43
C GLY A 99 2.76 3.22 2.34
N SER A 100 3.84 3.70 2.97
CA SER A 100 5.12 2.98 3.03
C SER A 100 5.01 1.64 3.76
N ALA A 101 4.26 1.58 4.86
CA ALA A 101 4.04 0.36 5.61
C ALA A 101 3.35 -0.69 4.73
N MET A 102 2.36 -0.27 3.93
CA MET A 102 1.72 -1.13 2.94
C MET A 102 2.63 -1.51 1.76
N THR A 103 3.50 -0.61 1.31
CA THR A 103 4.53 -0.93 0.30
C THR A 103 5.44 -2.06 0.78
N LEU A 104 5.96 -1.95 2.01
CA LEU A 104 6.83 -2.99 2.58
C LEU A 104 6.08 -4.31 2.76
N LEU A 105 4.90 -4.29 3.40
CA LEU A 105 4.12 -5.50 3.64
C LEU A 105 3.76 -6.21 2.33
N THR A 106 3.22 -5.48 1.36
CA THR A 106 2.78 -6.07 0.08
C THR A 106 3.93 -6.70 -0.69
N LEU A 107 5.10 -6.05 -0.75
CA LEU A 107 6.24 -6.55 -1.52
C LEU A 107 6.99 -7.68 -0.79
N LEU A 108 7.16 -7.60 0.53
CA LEU A 108 7.85 -8.63 1.30
C LEU A 108 7.05 -9.94 1.39
N THR A 109 5.71 -9.88 1.31
CA THR A 109 4.86 -11.07 1.27
C THR A 109 4.39 -11.44 -0.15
N SER A 110 5.03 -10.93 -1.21
CA SER A 110 4.64 -11.25 -2.59
C SER A 110 5.38 -12.45 -3.16
N GLU A 111 4.66 -13.31 -3.88
CA GLU A 111 5.25 -14.37 -4.71
C GLU A 111 5.91 -13.81 -6.00
N ARG A 112 5.66 -12.54 -6.34
CA ARG A 112 6.17 -11.89 -7.56
C ARG A 112 7.40 -11.05 -7.26
N LYS A 113 8.41 -11.14 -8.14
CA LYS A 113 9.58 -10.24 -8.11
C LYS A 113 9.24 -8.93 -8.80
N PHE A 114 9.26 -7.84 -8.05
CA PHE A 114 9.05 -6.47 -8.53
C PHE A 114 10.37 -5.76 -8.83
N ALA A 115 10.32 -4.61 -9.52
CA ALA A 115 11.51 -3.83 -9.85
C ALA A 115 12.21 -3.27 -8.59
N GLY A 116 11.42 -2.91 -7.57
CA GLY A 116 11.91 -2.40 -6.30
C GLY A 116 10.83 -1.72 -5.48
N ALA A 117 11.25 -1.13 -4.36
CA ALA A 117 10.42 -0.39 -3.41
C ALA A 117 10.98 1.02 -3.19
N ALA A 118 10.12 2.01 -2.96
CA ALA A 118 10.52 3.31 -2.41
C ALA A 118 9.69 3.66 -1.17
N VAL A 119 10.38 3.80 -0.03
CA VAL A 119 9.76 3.94 1.30
C VAL A 119 10.17 5.27 1.91
N LEU A 120 9.20 6.16 2.13
CA LEU A 120 9.42 7.51 2.61
C LEU A 120 8.76 7.71 3.99
N SER A 121 9.58 7.80 5.04
CA SER A 121 9.11 8.02 6.43
C SER A 121 8.10 6.97 6.93
N GLY A 122 8.33 5.70 6.56
CA GLY A 122 7.52 4.56 6.95
C GLY A 122 8.10 3.72 8.09
N TYR A 123 7.41 2.62 8.38
CA TYR A 123 7.87 1.55 9.27
C TYR A 123 7.53 0.19 8.64
N LEU A 124 8.15 -0.89 9.14
CA LEU A 124 7.84 -2.26 8.74
C LEU A 124 6.71 -2.81 9.65
N PRO A 125 5.48 -3.00 9.15
CA PRO A 125 4.41 -3.57 9.96
C PRO A 125 4.54 -5.10 10.06
N LEU A 126 3.96 -5.70 11.10
CA LEU A 126 3.93 -7.16 11.29
C LEU A 126 5.33 -7.83 11.22
N SER A 127 6.39 -7.10 11.56
CA SER A 127 7.80 -7.53 11.44
C SER A 127 8.05 -8.90 12.08
N ASN A 128 7.54 -9.09 13.29
CA ASN A 128 7.56 -10.33 14.08
C ASN A 128 6.76 -11.51 13.46
N LYS A 129 6.10 -11.33 12.31
CA LYS A 129 5.46 -12.39 11.51
C LYS A 129 6.12 -12.59 10.15
N ILE A 130 6.73 -11.55 9.59
CA ILE A 130 7.45 -11.61 8.31
C ILE A 130 8.80 -12.31 8.47
N PHE A 131 9.46 -12.14 9.63
CA PHE A 131 10.81 -12.63 9.91
C PHE A 131 10.89 -13.63 11.08
N ALA A 132 9.79 -14.33 11.38
CA ALA A 132 9.72 -15.41 12.37
C ALA A 132 10.20 -16.76 11.81
#